data_AF-A0A4S4BG87-F1
#
_entry.id   AF-A0A4S4BG87-F1
#
_cell.length_a   1.000
_cell.length_b   1.000
_cell.length_c   1.000
_cell.angle_alpha   90.00
_cell.angle_beta   90.00
_cell.angle_gamma   90.00
#
_symmetry.space_group_name_H-M   'P 1'
#
loop_
_entity.id
_entity.type
_entity.pdbx_description
1 polymer ?
#
loop_
_entity_poly.entity_id
_entity_poly.type
_entity_poly.pdbx_seq_one_letter_code
_entity_poly.pdbx_strand_id
1 'polypeptide(L)'
;MRIKFYIWKKALMGVLLLGAAAISLVGLAWAQDNEGKDDPLSHLERRSIEISDPTAGKKDPIIEEIKAKAEANRKSRLHQKDQFNYTKEDLEELFEAGASIEDIYRSDQLGNEWLTDPKSLIEEKRSQNKSWASVEGDIKKQKETELAVLGKKHSKAQAAFKNQKISTAEKIEILQTLEEQGDTSLDQALSTYQTKGLKGLESMKRQGGERQ
;
A
#
# COMPACT_ATOMS: atom_id res chain seq x y z
N MET A 1 10.65 32.51 -38.81
CA MET A 1 11.37 33.48 -37.97
C MET A 1 11.59 32.83 -36.61
N ARG A 2 12.85 32.58 -36.22
CA ARG A 2 13.41 32.34 -34.87
C ARG A 2 12.79 31.22 -33.98
N ILE A 3 13.51 30.34 -33.26
CA ILE A 3 14.92 30.05 -32.96
C ILE A 3 14.94 28.61 -32.37
N LYS A 4 15.98 27.82 -32.68
CA LYS A 4 16.33 26.54 -32.04
C LYS A 4 16.97 26.79 -30.66
N PHE A 5 16.76 25.95 -29.64
CA PHE A 5 17.76 25.61 -28.60
C PHE A 5 17.31 24.30 -27.90
N TYR A 6 17.93 23.14 -28.16
CA TYR A 6 19.21 22.60 -27.65
C TYR A 6 19.14 21.98 -26.23
N ILE A 7 19.26 20.64 -26.21
CA ILE A 7 20.22 19.81 -25.44
C ILE A 7 20.18 19.90 -23.90
N TRP A 8 19.95 18.77 -23.21
CA TRP A 8 21.01 18.08 -22.45
C TRP A 8 20.62 16.63 -22.16
N LYS A 9 21.33 15.72 -22.84
CA LYS A 9 21.34 14.27 -22.68
C LYS A 9 22.77 13.95 -22.22
N LYS A 10 22.92 12.98 -21.32
CA LYS A 10 24.16 12.31 -20.89
C LYS A 10 24.94 12.97 -19.76
N ALA A 11 24.82 12.38 -18.56
CA ALA A 11 25.98 12.16 -17.70
C ALA A 11 26.26 10.65 -17.73
N LEU A 12 27.38 10.29 -18.34
CA LEU A 12 27.90 8.95 -18.54
C LEU A 12 29.22 8.87 -17.76
N MET A 13 29.39 7.79 -17.00
CA MET A 13 30.66 7.15 -16.61
C MET A 13 31.79 7.97 -15.96
N GLY A 14 32.19 7.51 -14.76
CA GLY A 14 33.58 7.28 -14.36
C GLY A 14 33.56 6.19 -13.29
N VAL A 15 33.93 4.91 -13.51
CA VAL A 15 35.21 4.29 -13.90
C VAL A 15 36.18 4.18 -12.70
N LEU A 16 36.37 2.91 -12.26
CA LEU A 16 37.59 2.28 -11.70
C LEU A 16 38.08 2.80 -10.32
N LEU A 17 38.80 2.09 -9.44
CA LEU A 17 39.46 0.78 -9.40
C LEU A 17 39.91 0.55 -7.94
N LEU A 18 39.93 -0.72 -7.50
CA LEU A 18 40.97 -1.40 -6.71
C LEU A 18 41.70 -0.70 -5.54
N GLY A 19 41.69 -1.37 -4.38
CA GLY A 19 42.69 -1.26 -3.31
C GLY A 19 42.25 -2.11 -2.11
N ALA A 20 42.49 -3.42 -2.11
CA ALA A 20 43.71 -4.08 -1.59
C ALA A 20 43.89 -3.91 -0.07
N ALA A 21 43.93 -5.08 0.59
CA ALA A 21 44.10 -5.31 2.01
C ALA A 21 45.40 -4.72 2.58
N ALA A 22 45.34 -4.32 3.85
CA ALA A 22 46.51 -4.25 4.71
C ALA A 22 46.14 -4.73 6.13
N ILE A 23 46.51 -5.98 6.40
CA ILE A 23 46.66 -6.55 7.74
C ILE A 23 47.90 -5.90 8.34
N SER A 24 47.80 -5.36 9.55
CA SER A 24 48.98 -5.08 10.39
C SER A 24 48.63 -5.28 11.85
N LEU A 25 49.01 -6.47 12.32
CA LEU A 25 49.20 -6.87 13.71
C LEU A 25 50.44 -6.16 14.27
N VAL A 26 50.25 -5.34 15.30
CA VAL A 26 51.24 -4.95 16.32
C VAL A 26 50.40 -4.68 17.57
N GLY A 27 50.64 -5.17 18.77
CA GLY A 27 51.77 -5.86 19.37
C GLY A 27 51.65 -5.59 20.89
N LEU A 28 51.70 -6.66 21.67
CA LEU A 28 52.03 -6.78 23.10
C LEU A 28 51.70 -5.63 24.09
N ALA A 29 50.84 -6.00 25.04
CA ALA A 29 51.13 -6.12 26.47
C ALA A 29 51.92 -4.99 27.17
N TRP A 30 51.22 -4.31 28.08
CA TRP A 30 51.80 -3.94 29.38
C TRP A 30 50.84 -4.37 30.49
N ALA A 31 51.33 -5.31 31.30
CA ALA A 31 50.83 -5.60 32.62
C ALA A 31 51.20 -4.42 33.54
N GLN A 32 50.25 -3.97 34.33
CA GLN A 32 50.57 -3.15 35.50
C GLN A 32 49.60 -3.48 36.61
N ASP A 33 50.16 -4.04 37.68
CA ASP A 33 49.57 -4.19 39.00
C ASP A 33 48.79 -2.93 39.39
N ASN A 34 47.57 -3.12 39.87
CA ASN A 34 46.99 -2.16 40.78
C ASN A 34 46.18 -2.91 41.84
N GLU A 35 46.77 -2.96 43.02
CA GLU A 35 46.17 -3.43 44.25
C GLU A 35 44.90 -2.64 44.60
N GLY A 36 43.89 -3.39 45.04
CA GLY A 36 42.97 -3.05 46.12
C GLY A 36 42.35 -1.65 46.13
N LYS A 37 41.14 -1.53 45.59
CA LYS A 37 40.07 -0.75 46.22
C LYS A 37 38.75 -1.49 46.07
N ASP A 38 38.22 -1.92 47.22
CA ASP A 38 36.86 -2.43 47.37
C ASP A 38 35.88 -1.42 46.77
N ASP A 39 35.20 -1.82 45.71
CA ASP A 39 34.13 -1.05 45.08
C ASP A 39 32.86 -1.21 45.94
N PRO A 40 32.42 -0.17 46.68
CA PRO A 40 31.33 -0.28 47.66
C PRO A 40 29.94 -0.33 47.01
N LEU A 41 29.85 -0.65 45.71
CA LEU A 41 28.62 -0.68 44.93
C LEU A 41 28.28 -2.06 44.33
N SER A 42 29.03 -3.11 44.70
CA SER A 42 28.80 -4.49 44.24
C SER A 42 27.53 -5.16 44.77
N HIS A 43 26.80 -4.52 45.70
CA HIS A 43 25.59 -5.07 46.34
C HIS A 43 24.29 -4.53 45.74
N LEU A 44 24.37 -3.70 44.69
CA LEU A 44 23.20 -3.46 43.85
C LEU A 44 23.04 -4.65 42.90
N GLU A 45 22.53 -5.76 43.46
CA GLU A 45 21.76 -6.72 42.69
C GLU A 45 20.78 -5.90 41.85
N ARG A 46 21.08 -5.77 40.56
CA ARG A 46 20.10 -5.39 39.56
C ARG A 46 19.05 -6.47 39.62
N ARG A 47 18.06 -6.31 40.50
CA ARG A 47 16.73 -6.86 40.27
C ARG A 47 16.29 -6.21 38.97
N SER A 48 16.60 -6.86 37.86
CA SER A 48 15.87 -6.70 36.63
C SER A 48 14.42 -6.95 37.01
N ILE A 49 13.69 -5.87 37.26
CA ILE A 49 12.25 -5.91 37.26
C ILE A 49 11.93 -6.29 35.83
N GLU A 50 11.71 -7.57 35.59
CA GLU A 50 11.00 -8.03 34.41
C GLU A 50 9.61 -7.40 34.53
N ILE A 51 9.46 -6.22 33.95
CA ILE A 51 8.16 -5.68 33.61
C ILE A 51 7.69 -6.57 32.46
N SER A 52 7.14 -7.73 32.82
CA SER A 52 6.36 -8.57 31.92
C SER A 52 5.17 -7.72 31.53
N ASP A 53 5.27 -7.02 30.40
CA ASP A 53 4.12 -6.39 29.77
C ASP A 53 3.05 -7.48 29.56
N PRO A 54 1.92 -7.45 30.30
CA PRO A 54 0.88 -8.47 30.22
C PRO A 54 0.13 -8.47 28.88
N THR A 55 0.49 -7.55 27.97
CA THR A 55 -0.01 -7.46 26.60
C THR A 55 0.99 -7.90 25.54
N ALA A 56 2.24 -8.24 25.91
CA ALA A 56 3.23 -8.82 24.99
C ALA A 56 2.71 -10.16 24.42
N GLY A 57 2.17 -10.11 23.20
CA GLY A 57 1.63 -11.27 22.49
C GLY A 57 0.09 -11.35 22.41
N LYS A 58 -0.66 -10.43 23.02
CA LYS A 58 -2.12 -10.35 22.79
C LYS A 58 -2.39 -9.61 21.50
N LYS A 59 -2.84 -10.34 20.48
CA LYS A 59 -3.34 -9.77 19.23
C LYS A 59 -4.57 -8.92 19.52
N ASP A 60 -4.58 -7.69 19.03
CA ASP A 60 -5.74 -6.81 19.12
C ASP A 60 -6.91 -7.43 18.35
N PRO A 61 -8.06 -7.72 19.00
CA PRO A 61 -9.18 -8.40 18.36
C PRO A 61 -9.76 -7.60 17.19
N ILE A 62 -9.74 -6.26 17.26
CA ILE A 62 -10.25 -5.39 16.19
C ILE A 62 -9.34 -5.51 14.97
N ILE A 63 -8.03 -5.50 15.17
CA ILE A 63 -7.06 -5.62 14.07
C ILE A 63 -7.14 -7.00 13.41
N GLU A 64 -7.32 -8.07 14.17
CA GLU A 64 -7.48 -9.41 13.58
C GLU A 64 -8.80 -9.56 12.82
N GLU A 65 -9.88 -8.93 13.28
CA GLU A 65 -11.15 -8.86 12.53
C GLU A 65 -10.95 -8.15 11.18
N ILE A 66 -10.24 -7.01 11.16
CA ILE A 66 -9.95 -6.26 9.93
C ILE A 66 -9.14 -7.12 8.95
N LYS A 67 -8.10 -7.81 9.43
CA LYS A 67 -7.28 -8.71 8.59
C LYS A 67 -8.11 -9.86 8.03
N ALA A 68 -9.01 -10.44 8.83
CA ALA A 68 -9.89 -11.51 8.37
C ALA A 68 -10.83 -11.02 7.26
N LYS A 69 -11.40 -9.81 7.42
CA LYS A 69 -12.23 -9.17 6.37
C LYS A 69 -11.42 -8.88 5.10
N ALA A 70 -10.21 -8.34 5.23
CA ALA A 70 -9.32 -8.08 4.09
C ALA A 70 -8.99 -9.37 3.31
N GLU A 71 -8.71 -10.47 4.00
CA GLU A 71 -8.43 -11.76 3.37
C GLU A 71 -9.68 -12.38 2.71
N ALA A 72 -10.86 -12.22 3.32
CA ALA A 72 -12.12 -12.64 2.71
C ALA A 72 -12.42 -11.85 1.43
N ASN A 73 -12.22 -10.53 1.46
CA ASN A 73 -12.35 -9.65 0.30
C ASN A 73 -11.37 -10.03 -0.81
N ARG A 74 -10.12 -10.34 -0.46
CA ARG A 74 -9.11 -10.78 -1.43
C ARG A 74 -9.61 -11.98 -2.25
N LYS A 75 -10.17 -12.99 -1.58
CA LYS A 75 -10.67 -14.22 -2.21
C LYS A 75 -11.90 -14.03 -3.11
N SER A 76 -12.62 -12.90 -2.99
CA SER A 76 -13.80 -12.59 -3.80
C SER A 76 -13.50 -11.71 -5.02
N ARG A 77 -12.27 -11.18 -5.12
CA ARG A 77 -11.80 -10.32 -6.23
C ARG A 77 -11.35 -11.11 -7.46
N LEU A 78 -11.46 -10.49 -8.63
CA LEU A 78 -10.91 -11.00 -9.87
C LEU A 78 -9.37 -10.94 -9.85
N HIS A 79 -8.82 -9.84 -9.34
CA HIS A 79 -7.37 -9.70 -9.14
C HIS A 79 -7.02 -9.87 -7.65
N GLN A 80 -6.18 -10.87 -7.36
CA GLN A 80 -5.94 -11.30 -5.98
C GLN A 80 -4.92 -10.44 -5.22
N LYS A 81 -4.03 -9.71 -5.91
CA LYS A 81 -3.05 -8.87 -5.22
C LYS A 81 -3.64 -7.52 -4.83
N ASP A 82 -3.13 -6.95 -3.75
CA ASP A 82 -3.52 -5.61 -3.34
C ASP A 82 -3.02 -4.57 -4.34
N GLN A 83 -3.89 -3.62 -4.63
CA GLN A 83 -3.64 -2.56 -5.60
C GLN A 83 -2.97 -1.36 -4.94
N PHE A 84 -3.24 -1.17 -3.65
CA PHE A 84 -2.65 -0.14 -2.81
C PHE A 84 -1.83 -0.80 -1.71
N ASN A 85 -0.68 -0.21 -1.41
CA ASN A 85 0.18 -0.62 -0.31
C ASN A 85 0.82 0.65 0.25
N TYR A 86 0.82 0.80 1.57
CA TYR A 86 1.57 1.88 2.21
C TYR A 86 3.07 1.65 2.09
N THR A 87 3.80 2.70 1.72
CA THR A 87 5.25 2.78 1.87
C THR A 87 5.63 3.12 3.32
N LYS A 88 6.91 3.05 3.64
CA LYS A 88 7.40 3.43 4.99
C LYS A 88 7.14 4.92 5.24
N GLU A 89 7.42 5.73 4.23
CA GLU A 89 7.25 7.17 4.22
C GLU A 89 5.77 7.55 4.42
N ASP A 90 4.86 6.81 3.79
CA ASP A 90 3.42 7.01 3.97
C ASP A 90 2.98 6.77 5.42
N LEU A 91 3.50 5.72 6.05
CA LEU A 91 3.15 5.40 7.43
C LEU A 91 3.71 6.45 8.41
N GLU A 92 4.95 6.91 8.19
CA GLU A 92 5.56 7.96 8.99
C GLU A 92 4.74 9.26 8.92
N GLU A 93 4.40 9.70 7.72
CA GLU A 93 3.55 10.88 7.50
C GLU A 93 2.19 10.75 8.20
N LEU A 94 1.54 9.59 8.11
CA LEU A 94 0.24 9.35 8.74
C LEU A 94 0.33 9.35 10.27
N PHE A 95 1.36 8.74 10.84
CA PHE A 95 1.57 8.75 12.30
C PHE A 95 1.91 10.14 12.83
N GLU A 96 2.76 10.89 12.12
CA GLU A 96 3.06 12.30 12.45
C GLU A 96 1.81 13.17 12.39
N ALA A 97 0.94 12.89 11.42
CA ALA A 97 -0.35 13.56 11.32
C ALA A 97 -1.35 13.10 12.40
N GLY A 98 -1.04 12.08 13.21
CA GLY A 98 -1.89 11.59 14.31
C GLY A 98 -2.90 10.51 13.91
N ALA A 99 -2.67 9.79 12.81
CA ALA A 99 -3.47 8.60 12.47
C ALA A 99 -3.18 7.47 13.48
N SER A 100 -4.24 6.74 13.86
CA SER A 100 -4.10 5.55 14.71
C SER A 100 -3.70 4.32 13.90
N ILE A 101 -3.20 3.28 14.57
CA ILE A 101 -2.94 1.97 13.93
C ILE A 101 -4.22 1.42 13.31
N GLU A 102 -5.37 1.54 13.99
CA GLU A 102 -6.66 1.12 13.43
C GLU A 102 -6.97 1.86 12.12
N ASP A 103 -6.68 3.16 12.03
CA ASP A 103 -6.91 3.94 10.82
C ASP A 103 -6.10 3.41 9.63
N ILE A 104 -4.85 3.01 9.86
CA ILE A 104 -4.00 2.39 8.83
C ILE A 104 -4.63 1.08 8.34
N TYR A 105 -5.01 0.19 9.26
CA TYR A 105 -5.57 -1.12 8.88
C TYR A 105 -6.94 -1.01 8.21
N ARG A 106 -7.82 -0.13 8.70
CA ARG A 106 -9.16 0.08 8.13
C ARG A 106 -9.08 0.72 6.76
N SER A 107 -8.27 1.75 6.58
CA SER A 107 -8.10 2.41 5.28
C SER A 107 -7.46 1.48 4.25
N ASP A 108 -6.46 0.68 4.62
CA ASP A 108 -5.86 -0.32 3.73
C ASP A 108 -6.89 -1.36 3.29
N GLN A 109 -7.66 -1.90 4.25
CA GLN A 109 -8.72 -2.86 4.00
C GLN A 109 -9.79 -2.30 3.05
N LEU A 110 -10.30 -1.10 3.33
CA LEU A 110 -11.36 -0.48 2.54
C LEU A 110 -10.85 -0.01 1.18
N GLY A 111 -9.65 0.56 1.12
CA GLY A 111 -9.07 1.05 -0.13
C GLY A 111 -8.83 -0.08 -1.12
N ASN A 112 -8.35 -1.23 -0.65
CA ASN A 112 -8.19 -2.41 -1.49
C ASN A 112 -9.50 -3.14 -1.82
N GLU A 113 -10.54 -3.05 -0.99
CA GLU A 113 -11.88 -3.57 -1.29
C GLU A 113 -12.59 -2.75 -2.37
N TRP A 114 -12.53 -1.42 -2.23
CA TRP A 114 -13.30 -0.46 -3.04
C TRP A 114 -12.50 0.21 -4.16
N LEU A 115 -11.22 -0.18 -4.30
CA LEU A 115 -10.26 0.40 -5.23
C LEU A 115 -10.16 1.93 -5.09
N THR A 116 -10.05 2.39 -3.85
CA THR A 116 -9.92 3.81 -3.47
C THR A 116 -8.59 4.01 -2.76
N ASP A 117 -7.92 5.14 -2.98
CA ASP A 117 -6.65 5.44 -2.32
C ASP A 117 -6.78 5.45 -0.78
N PRO A 118 -6.07 4.57 -0.04
CA PRO A 118 -6.17 4.48 1.41
C PRO A 118 -5.88 5.79 2.17
N LYS A 119 -4.92 6.60 1.71
CA LYS A 119 -4.59 7.88 2.36
C LYS A 119 -5.79 8.82 2.33
N SER A 120 -6.44 8.94 1.17
CA SER A 120 -7.63 9.77 1.02
C SER A 120 -8.76 9.38 1.98
N LEU A 121 -8.88 8.10 2.34
CA LEU A 121 -9.91 7.62 3.28
C LEU A 121 -9.64 8.08 4.72
N ILE A 122 -8.37 8.10 5.14
CA ILE A 122 -7.97 8.63 6.45
C ILE A 122 -8.24 10.14 6.49
N GLU A 123 -7.88 10.85 5.44
CA GLU A 123 -8.14 12.29 5.31
C GLU A 123 -9.63 12.61 5.35
N GLU A 124 -10.47 11.86 4.63
CA GLU A 124 -11.92 12.02 4.66
C GLU A 124 -12.48 11.79 6.08
N LYS A 125 -12.07 10.68 6.71
CA LYS A 125 -12.48 10.35 8.08
C LYS A 125 -12.19 11.50 9.04
N ARG A 126 -10.97 12.05 8.96
CA ARG A 126 -10.49 13.11 9.86
C ARG A 126 -11.14 14.46 9.57
N SER A 127 -11.15 14.87 8.31
CA SER A 127 -11.70 16.18 7.89
C SER A 127 -13.21 16.29 8.17
N GLN A 128 -13.93 15.17 8.11
CA GLN A 128 -15.38 15.13 8.34
C GLN A 128 -15.75 14.56 9.71
N ASN A 129 -14.76 14.25 10.57
CA ASN A 129 -14.94 13.65 11.89
C ASN A 129 -15.90 12.43 11.88
N LYS A 130 -15.73 11.56 10.87
CA LYS A 130 -16.58 10.38 10.66
C LYS A 130 -16.06 9.16 11.41
N SER A 131 -16.95 8.20 11.64
CA SER A 131 -16.56 6.83 12.01
C SER A 131 -16.20 6.01 10.76
N TRP A 132 -15.41 4.94 10.93
CA TRP A 132 -15.09 4.02 9.84
C TRP A 132 -16.33 3.38 9.21
N ALA A 133 -17.37 3.09 10.01
CA ALA A 133 -18.63 2.58 9.51
C ALA A 133 -19.35 3.58 8.59
N SER A 134 -19.29 4.87 8.90
CA SER A 134 -19.83 5.92 8.04
C SER A 134 -19.07 6.03 6.72
N VAL A 135 -17.73 6.01 6.78
CA VAL A 135 -16.87 6.05 5.58
C VAL A 135 -17.14 4.86 4.67
N GLU A 136 -17.21 3.64 5.21
CA GLU A 136 -17.55 2.44 4.44
C GLU A 136 -18.94 2.53 3.81
N GLY A 137 -19.93 3.01 4.57
CA GLY A 137 -21.30 3.18 4.08
C GLY A 137 -21.40 4.17 2.92
N ASP A 138 -20.70 5.30 3.02
CA ASP A 138 -20.67 6.34 1.99
C ASP A 138 -20.02 5.84 0.70
N ILE A 139 -18.84 5.20 0.80
CA ILE A 139 -18.13 4.62 -0.35
C ILE A 139 -19.00 3.56 -1.02
N LYS A 140 -19.58 2.65 -0.25
CA LYS A 140 -20.44 1.59 -0.78
C LYS A 140 -21.60 2.18 -1.57
N LYS A 141 -22.32 3.15 -0.99
CA LYS A 141 -23.46 3.81 -1.65
C LYS A 141 -23.04 4.52 -2.93
N GLN A 142 -21.90 5.22 -2.90
CA GLN A 142 -21.34 5.88 -4.07
C GLN A 142 -21.04 4.88 -5.19
N LYS A 143 -20.30 3.81 -4.87
CA LYS A 143 -19.89 2.77 -5.84
C LYS A 143 -21.10 2.00 -6.40
N GLU A 144 -22.11 1.69 -5.57
CA GLU A 144 -23.35 1.06 -6.05
C GLU A 144 -24.12 1.97 -7.02
N THR A 145 -24.18 3.27 -6.73
CA THR A 145 -24.80 4.26 -7.62
C THR A 145 -24.05 4.36 -8.94
N GLU A 146 -22.73 4.45 -8.89
CA GLU A 146 -21.86 4.50 -10.07
C GLU A 146 -22.01 3.24 -10.93
N LEU A 147 -21.98 2.05 -10.32
CA LEU A 147 -22.17 0.79 -11.03
C LEU A 147 -23.56 0.72 -11.69
N ALA A 148 -24.60 1.25 -11.04
CA ALA A 148 -25.95 1.29 -11.62
C ALA A 148 -26.02 2.19 -12.87
N VAL A 149 -25.27 3.31 -12.88
CA VAL A 149 -25.18 4.20 -14.05
C VAL A 149 -24.39 3.55 -15.18
N LEU A 150 -23.18 3.07 -14.90
CA LEU A 150 -22.32 2.43 -15.91
C LEU A 150 -22.93 1.14 -16.45
N GLY A 151 -23.58 0.36 -15.59
CA GLY A 151 -24.22 -0.90 -15.96
C GLY A 151 -25.38 -0.74 -16.94
N LYS A 152 -26.08 0.41 -16.92
CA LYS A 152 -27.13 0.72 -17.91
C LYS A 152 -26.54 0.99 -19.29
N LYS A 153 -25.39 1.67 -19.35
CA LYS A 153 -24.67 1.94 -20.60
C LYS A 153 -24.08 0.65 -21.19
N HIS A 154 -23.53 -0.20 -20.34
CA HIS A 154 -22.78 -1.42 -20.71
C HIS A 154 -23.50 -2.71 -20.35
N SER A 155 -24.76 -2.85 -20.78
CA SER A 155 -25.62 -3.99 -20.39
C SER A 155 -25.03 -5.37 -20.75
N LYS A 156 -24.31 -5.47 -21.88
CA LYS A 156 -23.62 -6.70 -22.29
C LYS A 156 -22.50 -7.09 -21.32
N ALA A 157 -21.69 -6.11 -20.89
CA ALA A 157 -20.63 -6.35 -19.91
C ALA A 157 -21.19 -6.74 -18.54
N GLN A 158 -22.28 -6.08 -18.11
CA GLN A 158 -23.02 -6.45 -16.89
C GLN A 158 -23.47 -7.91 -16.90
N ALA A 159 -23.96 -8.42 -18.04
CA ALA A 159 -24.35 -9.81 -18.19
C ALA A 159 -23.13 -10.75 -18.04
N ALA A 160 -21.97 -10.38 -18.61
CA ALA A 160 -20.74 -11.16 -18.52
C ALA A 160 -20.22 -11.29 -17.08
N PHE A 161 -20.38 -10.24 -16.25
CA PHE A 161 -19.93 -10.24 -14.86
C PHE A 161 -20.68 -11.24 -13.96
N LYS A 162 -21.89 -11.68 -14.32
CA LYS A 162 -22.70 -12.58 -13.49
C LYS A 162 -22.05 -13.93 -13.22
N ASN A 163 -21.19 -14.38 -14.13
CA ASN A 163 -20.54 -15.70 -14.05
C ASN A 163 -19.11 -15.62 -13.54
N GLN A 164 -18.67 -14.47 -13.02
CA GLN A 164 -17.29 -14.24 -12.61
C GLN A 164 -17.20 -13.81 -11.15
N LYS A 165 -16.10 -14.19 -10.50
CA LYS A 165 -15.72 -13.63 -9.20
C LYS A 165 -15.11 -12.26 -9.44
N ILE A 166 -15.95 -11.23 -9.33
CA ILE A 166 -15.55 -9.84 -9.58
C ILE A 166 -16.33 -8.92 -8.63
N SER A 167 -15.60 -8.06 -7.93
CA SER A 167 -16.17 -7.12 -6.95
C SER A 167 -16.90 -5.96 -7.63
N THR A 168 -17.70 -5.22 -6.87
CA THR A 168 -18.38 -4.00 -7.36
C THR A 168 -17.38 -2.99 -7.89
N ALA A 169 -16.29 -2.72 -7.17
CA ALA A 169 -15.27 -1.78 -7.59
C ALA A 169 -14.56 -2.22 -8.88
N GLU A 170 -14.24 -3.51 -8.99
CA GLU A 170 -13.61 -4.07 -10.20
C GLU A 170 -14.51 -3.94 -11.44
N LYS A 171 -15.82 -4.18 -11.28
CA LYS A 171 -16.79 -3.97 -12.37
C LYS A 171 -16.76 -2.52 -12.84
N ILE A 172 -16.75 -1.56 -11.92
CA ILE A 172 -16.71 -0.12 -12.25
C ILE A 172 -15.47 0.20 -13.08
N GLU A 173 -14.29 -0.20 -12.64
CA GLU A 173 -13.02 0.10 -13.32
C GLU A 173 -12.97 -0.46 -14.74
N ILE A 174 -13.48 -1.69 -14.92
CA ILE A 174 -13.60 -2.29 -16.25
C ILE A 174 -14.59 -1.51 -17.11
N LEU A 175 -15.78 -1.20 -16.60
CA LEU A 175 -16.79 -0.45 -17.35
C LEU A 175 -16.31 0.96 -17.75
N GLN A 176 -15.60 1.66 -16.85
CA GLN A 176 -14.98 2.94 -17.18
C GLN A 176 -13.92 2.78 -18.28
N THR A 177 -13.16 1.70 -18.29
CA THR A 177 -12.21 1.41 -19.38
C THR A 177 -12.95 1.23 -20.71
N LEU A 178 -14.14 0.62 -20.71
CA LEU A 178 -14.94 0.46 -21.93
C LEU A 178 -15.52 1.78 -22.45
N GLU A 179 -15.80 2.77 -21.60
CA GLU A 179 -16.21 4.11 -22.08
C GLU A 179 -15.13 4.74 -22.97
N GLU A 180 -13.85 4.42 -22.75
CA GLU A 180 -12.72 4.95 -23.53
C GLU A 180 -12.33 4.06 -24.72
N GLN A 181 -12.42 2.74 -24.57
CA GLN A 181 -11.97 1.77 -25.58
C GLN A 181 -13.10 1.20 -26.46
N GLY A 182 -14.36 1.39 -26.06
CA GLY A 182 -15.54 0.74 -26.62
C GLY A 182 -15.78 -0.68 -26.11
N ASP A 183 -17.04 -1.12 -26.17
CA ASP A 183 -17.54 -2.38 -25.62
C ASP A 183 -16.85 -3.65 -26.18
N THR A 184 -16.31 -3.58 -27.39
CA THR A 184 -15.62 -4.72 -28.03
C THR A 184 -14.33 -5.12 -27.31
N SER A 185 -13.83 -4.27 -26.41
CA SER A 185 -12.62 -4.52 -25.63
C SER A 185 -12.85 -5.26 -24.30
N LEU A 186 -14.10 -5.68 -23.99
CA LEU A 186 -14.45 -6.30 -22.71
C LEU A 186 -13.56 -7.49 -22.32
N ASP A 187 -13.39 -8.47 -23.20
CA ASP A 187 -12.58 -9.66 -22.90
C ASP A 187 -11.11 -9.30 -22.65
N GLN A 188 -10.60 -8.32 -23.40
CA GLN A 188 -9.25 -7.80 -23.22
C GLN A 188 -9.12 -7.05 -21.89
N ALA A 189 -10.10 -6.23 -21.51
CA ALA A 189 -10.10 -5.50 -20.25
C ALA A 189 -10.16 -6.46 -19.05
N LEU A 190 -11.02 -7.48 -19.10
CA LEU A 190 -11.11 -8.54 -18.09
C LEU A 190 -9.79 -9.29 -17.92
N SER A 191 -9.21 -9.78 -19.02
CA SER A 191 -7.93 -10.50 -19.00
C SER A 191 -6.78 -9.61 -18.50
N THR A 192 -6.75 -8.34 -18.94
CA THR A 192 -5.74 -7.38 -18.53
C THR A 192 -5.84 -7.07 -17.05
N TYR A 193 -7.04 -6.84 -16.52
CA TYR A 193 -7.23 -6.58 -15.10
C TYR A 193 -6.87 -7.81 -14.26
N GLN A 194 -7.31 -9.01 -14.66
CA GLN A 194 -6.98 -10.24 -13.95
C GLN A 194 -5.46 -10.43 -13.81
N THR A 195 -4.69 -10.10 -14.85
CA THR A 195 -3.23 -10.28 -14.85
C THR A 195 -2.44 -9.12 -14.26
N LYS A 196 -2.86 -7.87 -14.51
CA LYS A 196 -2.09 -6.66 -14.20
C LYS A 196 -2.80 -5.68 -13.25
N GLY A 197 -4.01 -5.97 -12.82
CA GLY A 197 -4.82 -5.11 -11.94
C GLY A 197 -5.12 -3.75 -12.58
N LEU A 198 -5.26 -2.72 -11.73
CA LEU A 198 -5.56 -1.34 -12.13
C LEU A 198 -4.54 -0.78 -13.13
N LYS A 199 -3.24 -1.01 -12.90
CA LYS A 199 -2.17 -0.54 -13.79
C LYS A 199 -2.34 -1.03 -15.23
N GLY A 200 -2.89 -2.23 -15.39
CA GLY A 200 -3.22 -2.78 -16.70
C GLY A 200 -4.32 -1.99 -17.41
N LEU A 201 -5.42 -1.71 -16.71
CA LEU A 201 -6.53 -0.93 -17.23
C LEU A 201 -6.14 0.52 -17.54
N GLU A 202 -5.36 1.17 -16.67
CA GLU A 202 -4.83 2.51 -16.92
C GLU A 202 -3.98 2.57 -18.20
N SER A 203 -3.19 1.52 -18.46
CA SER A 203 -2.40 1.43 -19.67
C SER A 203 -3.27 1.29 -20.92
N MET A 204 -4.39 0.57 -20.82
CA MET A 204 -5.38 0.48 -21.92
C MET A 204 -6.03 1.84 -22.19
N LYS A 205 -6.55 2.49 -21.14
CA LYS A 205 -7.17 3.83 -21.17
C LYS A 205 -6.31 4.83 -21.96
N ARG A 206 -5.03 4.95 -21.60
CA ARG A 206 -4.05 5.81 -22.30
C ARG A 206 -3.91 5.51 -23.80
N GLN A 207 -3.91 4.24 -24.19
CA GLN A 207 -3.76 3.84 -25.61
C GLN A 207 -4.99 4.13 -26.47
N GLY A 208 -6.19 4.18 -25.89
CA GLY A 208 -7.39 4.54 -26.66
C GLY A 208 -7.61 6.05 -26.76
N GLY A 209 -7.15 6.82 -25.77
CA GLY A 209 -7.14 8.28 -25.83
C GLY A 209 -6.26 8.83 -26.97
N GLU A 210 -5.21 8.11 -27.37
CA GLU A 210 -4.34 8.49 -28.51
C GLU A 210 -4.97 8.22 -29.89
N ARG A 211 -6.14 7.53 -29.95
CA ARG A 211 -6.81 7.17 -31.22
C ARG A 211 -8.01 8.04 -31.57
N GLN A 212 -8.37 9.01 -30.71
CA GLN A 212 -9.44 9.99 -30.94
C GLN A 212 -8.85 11.32 -31.38
#